data_AF-A0A961UYP2-F1
#
_entry.id   AF-A0A961UYP2-F1
#
_cell.length_a   1.000
_cell.length_b   1.000
_cell.length_c   1.000
_cell.angle_alpha   90.00
_cell.angle_beta   90.00
_cell.angle_gamma   90.00
#
_symmetry.space_group_name_H-M   'P 1'
#
loop_
_entity.id
_entity.type
_entity.pdbx_description
1 polymer ?
#
loop_
_entity_poly.entity_id
_entity_poly.type
_entity_poly.pdbx_seq_one_letter_code
_entity_poly.pdbx_strand_id
1 'polypeptide(L)'
;GMTLYTFDKDTDGVSNCYDQCAANWPPLMAADGAMAEGEWTLVERKDGGMMWAYDGKPLYTWVKDTKPGDVTGDGVNSVWHAAKPDAM
;
A
#
# COMPACT_ATOMS: atom_id res chain seq x y z
N GLY A 1 6.58 -2.64 12.39
CA GLY A 1 5.48 -3.05 11.50
C GLY A 1 6.04 -3.86 10.36
N MET A 2 5.17 -4.40 9.50
CA MET A 2 5.60 -4.95 8.21
C MET A 2 6.03 -3.82 7.28
N THR A 3 6.82 -4.15 6.27
CA THR A 3 7.14 -3.21 5.19
C THR A 3 5.89 -2.95 4.36
N LEU A 4 5.66 -1.68 4.06
CA LEU A 4 4.59 -1.25 3.18
C LEU A 4 5.17 -0.95 1.81
N TYR A 5 4.33 -1.02 0.78
CA TYR A 5 4.73 -0.83 -0.60
C TYR A 5 3.74 0.05 -1.34
N THR A 6 4.26 0.80 -2.31
CA THR A 6 3.48 1.56 -3.29
C THR A 6 3.52 0.84 -4.64
N PHE A 7 2.49 1.07 -5.44
CA PHE A 7 2.38 0.50 -6.77
C PHE A 7 2.43 1.60 -7.83
N ASP A 8 3.38 1.56 -8.75
CA ASP A 8 3.57 2.60 -9.77
C ASP A 8 2.39 2.73 -10.74
N LYS A 9 1.59 1.67 -10.88
CA LYS A 9 0.38 1.71 -11.71
C LYS A 9 -0.81 2.31 -10.97
N ASP A 10 -0.70 2.58 -9.68
CA ASP A 10 -1.71 3.35 -8.97
C ASP A 10 -1.57 4.83 -9.30
N THR A 11 -2.70 5.52 -9.24
CA THR A 11 -2.75 6.98 -9.33
C THR A 11 -3.11 7.55 -7.97
N ASP A 12 -2.91 8.85 -7.78
CA ASP A 12 -3.19 9.50 -6.50
C ASP A 12 -4.63 9.23 -6.05
N GLY A 13 -4.75 8.60 -4.88
CA GLY A 13 -6.03 8.24 -4.29
C GLY A 13 -6.78 7.11 -5.00
N VAL A 14 -6.15 6.35 -5.90
CA VAL A 14 -6.82 5.27 -6.64
C VAL A 14 -5.94 4.03 -6.73
N SER A 15 -6.39 2.98 -6.05
CA SER A 15 -5.86 1.62 -6.21
C SER A 15 -6.32 1.02 -7.54
N ASN A 16 -5.38 0.49 -8.33
CA ASN A 16 -5.57 -0.34 -9.52
C ASN A 16 -5.21 -1.82 -9.26
N CYS A 17 -4.72 -2.15 -8.06
CA CYS A 17 -4.41 -3.51 -7.65
C CYS A 17 -5.64 -4.23 -7.10
N TYR A 18 -6.23 -5.10 -7.94
CA TYR A 18 -7.39 -5.95 -7.61
C TYR A 18 -7.14 -7.41 -7.96
N ASP A 19 -8.04 -8.29 -7.51
CA ASP A 19 -8.02 -9.73 -7.79
C ASP A 19 -6.69 -10.38 -7.38
N GLN A 20 -6.00 -11.02 -8.34
CA GLN A 20 -4.73 -11.69 -8.11
C GLN A 20 -3.62 -10.72 -7.69
N CYS A 21 -3.74 -9.43 -8.05
CA CYS A 21 -2.84 -8.41 -7.53
C CYS A 21 -3.04 -8.28 -6.02
N ALA A 22 -4.27 -8.05 -5.56
CA ALA A 22 -4.61 -7.94 -4.14
C ALA A 22 -4.37 -9.24 -3.34
N ALA A 23 -4.40 -10.41 -4.00
CA ALA A 23 -4.07 -11.68 -3.36
C ALA A 23 -2.57 -11.79 -3.02
N ASN A 24 -1.69 -11.23 -3.86
CA ASN A 24 -0.25 -11.22 -3.60
C ASN A 24 0.20 -9.94 -2.87
N TRP A 25 -0.51 -8.85 -3.08
CA TRP A 25 -0.30 -7.53 -2.52
C TRP A 25 -1.54 -7.06 -1.77
N PRO A 26 -1.82 -7.59 -0.57
CA PRO A 26 -3.00 -7.21 0.18
C PRO A 26 -2.99 -5.71 0.48
N PRO A 27 -4.08 -4.97 0.13
CA PRO A 27 -4.18 -3.56 0.45
C PRO A 27 -4.17 -3.37 1.97
N LEU A 28 -3.52 -2.30 2.42
CA LEU A 28 -3.53 -1.94 3.83
C LEU A 28 -4.90 -1.33 4.18
N MET A 29 -5.85 -2.18 4.57
CA MET A 29 -7.19 -1.75 4.92
C MET A 29 -7.16 -0.82 6.13
N ALA A 30 -7.92 0.27 6.05
CA ALA A 30 -8.11 1.19 7.16
C ALA A 30 -9.17 0.64 8.11
N ALA A 31 -8.91 0.76 9.42
CA ALA A 31 -9.88 0.39 10.44
C ALA A 31 -11.04 1.40 10.45
N ASP A 32 -12.22 0.97 10.92
CA ASP A 32 -13.36 1.86 11.11
C ASP A 32 -13.00 2.99 12.08
N GLY A 33 -13.18 4.23 11.61
CA GLY A 33 -12.80 5.43 12.37
C GLY A 33 -11.33 5.81 12.28
N ALA A 34 -10.56 5.18 11.40
CA ALA A 34 -9.25 5.68 11.00
C ALA A 34 -9.33 7.16 10.61
N MET A 35 -8.40 7.97 11.10
CA MET A 35 -8.30 9.39 10.74
C MET A 35 -7.00 9.61 9.99
N ALA A 36 -7.13 10.12 8.77
CA ALA A 36 -6.01 10.62 7.98
C ALA A 36 -5.33 11.78 8.72
N GLU A 37 -4.02 11.68 8.95
CA GLU A 37 -3.21 12.70 9.62
C GLU A 37 -1.89 12.92 8.88
N GLY A 38 -1.54 14.19 8.66
CA GLY A 38 -0.33 14.56 7.92
C GLY A 38 -0.37 14.05 6.49
N GLU A 39 0.62 13.23 6.12
CA GLU A 39 0.73 12.62 4.78
C GLU A 39 -0.10 11.34 4.63
N TRP A 40 -0.64 10.80 5.73
CA TRP A 40 -1.53 9.65 5.68
C TRP A 40 -2.91 10.08 5.23
N THR A 41 -3.41 9.43 4.19
CA THR A 41 -4.76 9.65 3.64
C THR A 41 -5.53 8.34 3.58
N LEU A 42 -6.85 8.46 3.47
CA LEU A 42 -7.74 7.32 3.27
C LEU A 42 -8.24 7.33 1.84
N VAL A 43 -8.19 6.16 1.23
CA VAL A 43 -8.58 5.92 -0.15
C VAL A 43 -9.74 4.94 -0.18
N GLU A 44 -10.84 5.39 -0.76
CA GLU A 44 -11.96 4.52 -1.07
C GLU A 44 -11.61 3.67 -2.30
N ARG A 45 -11.64 2.37 -2.11
CA ARG A 45 -11.43 1.39 -3.16
C ARG A 45 -12.74 1.16 -3.90
N LYS A 46 -12.63 0.75 -5.17
CA LYS A 46 -13.80 0.44 -6.01
C LYS A 46 -14.63 -0.75 -5.50
N ASP A 47 -14.04 -1.59 -4.63
CA ASP A 47 -14.71 -2.71 -3.97
C ASP A 47 -15.51 -2.30 -2.73
N GLY A 48 -15.52 -1.00 -2.38
CA GLY A 48 -16.22 -0.45 -1.22
C GLY A 48 -15.39 -0.45 0.07
N GLY A 49 -14.16 -0.95 0.02
CA GLY A 49 -13.23 -0.92 1.16
C GLY A 49 -12.50 0.41 1.30
N MET A 50 -12.16 0.80 2.53
CA MET A 50 -11.22 1.90 2.78
C MET A 50 -9.82 1.35 2.99
N MET A 51 -8.83 1.94 2.33
CA MET A 51 -7.42 1.61 2.55
C MET A 51 -6.59 2.85 2.88
N TRP A 52 -5.48 2.61 3.54
CA TRP A 52 -4.49 3.65 3.80
C TRP A 52 -3.70 3.97 2.55
N ALA A 53 -3.44 5.26 2.38
CA ALA A 53 -2.50 5.80 1.42
C ALA A 53 -1.54 6.74 2.15
N TYR A 54 -0.35 6.90 1.59
CA TYR A 54 0.65 7.83 2.08
C TYR A 54 1.11 8.72 0.93
N ASP A 55 1.06 10.03 1.13
CA ASP A 55 1.33 11.01 0.08
C ASP A 55 0.50 10.76 -1.20
N GLY A 56 -0.78 10.42 -0.99
CA GLY A 56 -1.72 10.07 -2.05
C GLY A 56 -1.51 8.68 -2.68
N LYS A 57 -0.45 7.94 -2.32
CA LYS A 57 -0.16 6.62 -2.88
C LYS A 57 -0.78 5.51 -2.05
N PRO A 58 -1.66 4.66 -2.62
CA PRO A 58 -2.24 3.53 -1.90
C PRO A 58 -1.14 2.58 -1.39
N LEU A 59 -1.29 2.13 -0.14
CA LEU A 59 -0.31 1.28 0.53
C LEU A 59 -0.73 -0.19 0.55
N TYR A 60 0.25 -1.05 0.32
CA TYR A 60 0.06 -2.50 0.29
C TYR A 60 1.07 -3.22 1.17
N THR A 61 0.73 -4.43 1.55
CA THR A 61 1.64 -5.38 2.19
C THR A 61 2.06 -6.45 1.17
N TRP A 62 3.18 -7.12 1.43
CA TRP A 62 3.64 -8.20 0.57
C TRP A 62 3.50 -9.55 1.27
N VAL A 63 2.81 -10.51 0.63
CA VAL A 63 2.55 -11.82 1.26
C VAL A 63 3.80 -12.67 1.53
N LYS A 64 4.92 -12.40 0.86
CA LYS A 64 6.17 -13.12 1.13
C LYS A 64 7.02 -12.47 2.23
N ASP A 65 6.71 -11.24 2.63
CA ASP A 65 7.35 -10.67 3.80
C ASP A 65 6.75 -11.35 5.03
N THR A 66 7.61 -12.00 5.81
CA THR A 66 7.18 -12.77 6.98
C THR A 66 7.68 -12.14 8.28
N LYS A 67 8.66 -11.24 8.19
CA LYS A 67 9.27 -10.57 9.33
C LYS A 67 9.32 -9.06 9.11
N PRO A 68 9.25 -8.27 10.19
CA PRO A 68 9.53 -6.84 10.13
C PRO A 68 10.92 -6.58 9.53
N GLY A 69 10.99 -5.68 8.56
CA GLY A 69 12.23 -5.35 7.86
C GLY A 69 12.50 -6.19 6.60
N ASP A 70 11.70 -7.23 6.32
CA ASP A 70 11.73 -7.88 5.02
C ASP A 70 11.29 -6.86 3.96
N VAL A 71 12.09 -6.69 2.90
CA VAL A 71 11.81 -5.80 1.76
C VAL A 71 11.75 -6.60 0.46
N THR A 72 11.27 -7.84 0.52
CA THR A 72 11.37 -8.78 -0.62
C THR A 72 10.42 -8.46 -1.77
N GLY A 73 9.47 -7.56 -1.54
CA GLY A 73 8.57 -7.03 -2.54
C GLY A 73 9.18 -5.89 -3.37
N ASP A 74 10.28 -5.31 -2.93
CA ASP A 74 10.90 -4.15 -3.59
C ASP A 74 11.44 -4.56 -4.97
N GLY A 75 11.08 -3.80 -6.01
CA GLY A 75 11.45 -4.07 -7.39
C GLY A 75 10.70 -5.21 -8.06
N VAL A 76 9.69 -5.81 -7.40
CA VAL A 76 8.86 -6.85 -8.04
C VAL A 76 8.18 -6.26 -9.27
N ASN A 77 8.32 -6.96 -10.41
CA ASN A 77 7.82 -6.51 -11.71
C ASN A 77 8.26 -5.09 -12.12
N SER A 78 9.28 -4.52 -11.47
CA SER A 78 9.76 -3.15 -11.65
C SER A 78 8.69 -2.06 -11.43
N VAL A 79 7.63 -2.37 -10.67
CA VAL A 79 6.49 -1.46 -10.44
C VAL A 79 6.08 -1.39 -8.96
N TRP A 80 6.73 -2.17 -8.11
CA TRP A 80 6.49 -2.19 -6.67
C TRP A 80 7.71 -1.65 -5.94
N HIS A 81 7.50 -0.68 -5.06
CA HIS A 81 8.57 -0.04 -4.30
C HIS A 81 8.20 0.00 -2.83
N ALA A 82 9.18 -0.21 -1.96
CA ALA A 82 8.93 -0.10 -0.53
C ALA A 82 8.55 1.36 -0.19
N ALA A 83 7.39 1.54 0.44
CA ALA A 83 6.91 2.80 0.98
C ALA A 83 7.77 3.17 2.19
N LYS A 84 8.90 3.78 1.92
CA LYS A 84 9.79 4.37 2.91
C LYS A 84 9.48 5.87 2.91
N PRO A 85 9.24 6.51 4.07
CA PRO A 85 9.32 7.96 4.11
C PRO A 85 10.71 8.30 3.60
N ASP A 86 10.81 9.07 2.51
CA ASP A 86 12.07 9.48 1.92
C ASP A 86 12.97 9.97 3.05
N ALA A 87 13.98 9.16 3.36
CA ALA A 87 14.98 9.50 4.35
C ALA A 87 15.85 10.58 3.70
N MET A 88 15.40 11.81 3.84
CA MET A 88 16.20 13.01 3.62
C MET A 88 17.47 12.99 4.48
#